data_AF-A0A944C7S4-F1
#
_entry.id   AF-A0A944C7S4-F1
#
_cell.length_a   1.000
_cell.length_b   1.000
_cell.length_c   1.000
_cell.angle_alpha   90.00
_cell.angle_beta   90.00
_cell.angle_gamma   90.00
#
_symmetry.space_group_name_H-M   'P 1'
#
loop_
_entity.id
_entity.type
_entity.pdbx_description
1 polymer ?
#
loop_
_entity_poly.entity_id
_entity_poly.type
_entity_poly.pdbx_seq_one_letter_code
_entity_poly.pdbx_strand_id
1 'polypeptide(L)' 'MDAALACRPLRIVVKRPLKAPALAGRKPSHSVEGKTIRYDVIVPTR' A
#
# COMPACT_ATOMS: atom_id res chain seq x y z
N MET A 1 2.92 7.06 -5.91
CA MET A 1 2.88 7.07 -4.43
C MET A 1 2.88 8.50 -3.92
N ASP A 2 3.72 9.36 -4.50
CA ASP A 2 3.94 10.73 -3.98
C ASP A 2 2.67 11.60 -4.02
N ALA A 3 1.85 11.49 -5.08
CA ALA A 3 0.56 12.17 -5.14
C ALA A 3 -0.39 11.77 -3.98
N ALA A 4 -0.40 10.50 -3.59
CA ALA A 4 -1.23 10.04 -2.47
C ALA A 4 -0.71 10.54 -1.12
N LEU A 5 0.61 10.66 -0.96
CA LEU A 5 1.22 11.22 0.25
C LEU A 5 0.97 12.73 0.38
N ALA A 6 0.97 13.47 -0.75
CA ALA A 6 0.69 14.90 -0.78
C ALA A 6 -0.71 15.24 -0.24
N CYS A 7 -1.68 14.33 -0.37
CA CYS A 7 -3.02 14.47 0.20
C CYS A 7 -3.08 14.36 1.74
N ARG A 8 -1.94 14.13 2.41
CA ARG A 8 -1.84 13.94 3.88
C ARG A 8 -2.84 12.95 4.48
N PRO A 9 -3.00 11.74 3.90
CA PRO A 9 -3.95 10.76 4.39
C PRO A 9 -3.47 10.12 5.70
N LEU A 10 -4.41 9.63 6.50
CA LEU A 10 -4.09 8.80 7.67
C LEU A 10 -3.58 7.40 7.29
N ARG A 11 -4.01 6.91 6.13
CA ARG A 11 -3.65 5.59 5.58
C ARG A 11 -3.79 5.61 4.07
N ILE A 12 -2.90 4.88 3.40
CA ILE A 12 -2.97 4.64 1.95
C ILE A 12 -3.17 3.14 1.77
N VAL A 13 -4.21 2.74 1.04
CA VAL A 13 -4.51 1.34 0.76
C VAL A 13 -4.37 1.11 -0.74
N VAL A 14 -3.57 0.12 -1.12
CA VAL A 14 -3.25 -0.18 -2.53
C VAL A 14 -3.66 -1.61 -2.83
N LYS A 15 -4.60 -1.78 -3.77
CA LYS A 15 -4.98 -3.09 -4.30
C LYS A 15 -3.88 -3.61 -5.23
N ARG A 16 -3.41 -4.84 -5.02
CA ARG A 16 -2.33 -5.47 -5.80
C ARG A 16 -2.59 -6.96 -6.02
N PRO A 17 -2.09 -7.58 -7.11
CA PRO A 17 -2.01 -9.03 -7.20
C PRO A 17 -1.11 -9.61 -6.10
N LEU A 18 -1.41 -10.82 -5.62
CA LEU A 18 -0.70 -11.42 -4.48
C LEU A 18 0.82 -11.53 -4.68
N LYS A 19 1.26 -11.85 -5.91
CA LYS A 19 2.69 -12.03 -6.26
C LYS A 19 3.35 -10.76 -6.81
N ALA A 20 2.62 -9.65 -6.91
CA ALA A 20 3.18 -8.44 -7.48
C ALA A 20 4.17 -7.77 -6.50
N PRO A 21 5.22 -7.10 -7.02
CA PRO A 21 6.10 -6.30 -6.18
C PRO A 21 5.32 -5.14 -5.55
N ALA A 22 5.83 -4.63 -4.43
CA ALA A 22 5.25 -3.48 -3.75
C ALA A 22 5.25 -2.24 -4.65
N LEU A 23 4.22 -1.39 -4.52
CA LEU A 23 4.08 -0.20 -5.36
C LEU A 23 5.25 0.76 -5.13
N ALA A 24 5.91 1.18 -6.21
CA ALA A 24 7.04 2.12 -6.18
C ALA A 24 8.19 1.69 -5.23
N GLY A 25 8.38 0.38 -5.03
CA GLY A 25 9.43 -0.15 -4.15
C GLY A 25 9.24 0.16 -2.66
N ARG A 26 8.13 0.78 -2.25
CA ARG A 26 7.87 1.10 -0.84
C ARG A 26 7.27 -0.10 -0.12
N LYS A 27 7.92 -0.53 0.96
CA LYS A 27 7.42 -1.59 1.83
C LYS A 27 6.12 -1.12 2.52
N PRO A 28 5.02 -1.89 2.43
CA PRO A 28 3.82 -1.60 3.21
C PRO A 28 4.03 -1.84 4.70
N SER A 29 3.27 -1.14 5.55
CA SER A 29 3.27 -1.36 6.99
C SER A 29 2.71 -2.75 7.32
N HIS A 30 1.63 -3.12 6.64
CA HIS A 30 1.08 -4.48 6.62
C HIS A 30 0.30 -4.70 5.33
N SER A 31 0.02 -5.95 5.00
CA SER A 31 -0.83 -6.30 3.86
C SER A 31 -1.96 -7.23 4.30
N VAL A 32 -3.14 -7.05 3.70
CA VAL A 32 -4.28 -7.96 3.87
C VAL A 32 -4.32 -8.87 2.64
N GLU A 33 -4.04 -10.14 2.83
CA GLU A 33 -3.96 -11.12 1.74
C GLU A 33 -5.31 -11.79 1.49
N GLY A 34 -5.70 -11.85 0.22
CA GLY A 34 -6.78 -12.72 -0.29
C GLY A 34 -6.22 -13.78 -1.23
N LYS A 35 -7.09 -14.53 -1.89
CA LYS A 35 -6.69 -15.67 -2.76
C LYS A 35 -5.79 -15.26 -3.95
N THR A 36 -6.17 -14.18 -4.64
CA THR A 36 -5.47 -13.73 -5.87
C THR A 36 -5.00 -12.28 -5.77
N ILE A 37 -5.55 -11.54 -4.82
CA ILE A 37 -5.38 -10.11 -4.63
C ILE A 37 -4.99 -9.88 -3.17
N ARG A 38 -4.11 -8.91 -2.92
CA ARG A 38 -3.80 -8.39 -1.59
C ARG A 38 -4.01 -6.88 -1.57
N TYR A 39 -4.20 -6.34 -0.38
CA TYR A 39 -4.23 -4.90 -0.13
C TYR A 39 -3.03 -4.51 0.71
N ASP A 40 -2.12 -3.75 0.11
CA ASP A 40 -0.95 -3.20 0.77
C ASP A 40 -1.38 -1.92 1.51
N VAL A 41 -1.20 -1.88 2.84
CA VAL A 41 -1.56 -0.75 3.69
C VAL A 41 -0.30 -0.01 4.12
N ILE A 42 -0.25 1.28 3.81
CA ILE A 42 0.85 2.17 4.17
C ILE A 42 0.32 3.18 5.18
N VAL A 43 0.99 3.26 6.34
CA VAL A 43 0.71 4.24 7.38
C VAL A 43 1.86 5.26 7.38
N PRO A 44 1.63 6.47 6.84
CA PRO A 44 2.63 7.54 6.89
C PRO A 44 2.89 7.94 8.35
N THR A 45 4.15 8.01 8.74
CA THR A 45 4.54 8.67 10.00
C THR A 45 4.24 10.16 9.86
N ARG A 46 3.52 10.73 10.84
CA ARG A 46 3.23 12.17 10.88
C ARG A 46 4.48 12.98 11.16
#